data_AF-A0A1F7NN01-F1
#
_entry.id   AF-A0A1F7NN01-F1
#
_cell.length_a   1.000
_cell.length_b   1.000
_cell.length_c   1.000
_cell.angle_alpha   90.00
_cell.angle_beta   90.00
_cell.angle_gamma   90.00
#
_symmetry.space_group_name_H-M   'P 1'
#
loop_
_entity.id
_entity.type
_entity.pdbx_description
1 polymer ?
#
loop_
_entity_poly.entity_id
_entity_poly.type
_entity_poly.pdbx_seq_one_letter_code
_entity_poly.pdbx_strand_id
1 'polypeptide(L)'
;MVVEGAFCEQPPLGLLEVLEEAGCYVVEDDLMLGWRWFTADVAGDGDPFERLAAAYVNQAVPSSVRHEGREHRSAGLIEKVRRAGAQAVVFMPAKFCEPALFDYVLMKQGLERAGIPHMIVEFEEKMWTFERTRNEIETFVESMLFE
;
A
#
# COMPACT_ATOMS: atom_id res chain seq x y z
N MET A 1 2.34 10.39 -3.02
CA MET A 1 1.45 9.51 -2.23
C MET A 1 2.02 8.10 -2.16
N VAL A 2 1.62 7.34 -1.15
CA VAL A 2 1.85 5.89 -1.05
C VAL A 2 0.65 5.16 -1.64
N VAL A 3 0.86 4.12 -2.45
CA VAL A 3 -0.18 3.16 -2.84
C VAL A 3 -0.08 1.93 -1.95
N GLU A 4 -1.19 1.49 -1.35
CA GLU A 4 -1.21 0.34 -0.44
C GLU A 4 -2.40 -0.59 -0.74
N GLY A 5 -2.23 -1.89 -0.53
CA GLY A 5 -3.29 -2.89 -0.67
C GLY A 5 -3.35 -3.56 -2.03
N ALA A 6 -2.42 -3.25 -2.93
CA ALA A 6 -2.33 -3.80 -4.28
C ALA A 6 -1.18 -4.82 -4.42
N PHE A 7 -0.78 -5.47 -3.31
CA PHE A 7 0.31 -6.43 -3.28
C PHE A 7 0.05 -7.73 -4.04
N CYS A 8 -1.21 -8.13 -4.20
CA CYS A 8 -1.58 -9.41 -4.79
C CYS A 8 -1.70 -9.35 -6.31
N GLU A 9 -2.02 -8.18 -6.85
CA GLU A 9 -2.14 -7.94 -8.27
C GLU A 9 -1.97 -6.44 -8.56
N GLN A 10 -1.36 -6.13 -9.70
CA GLN A 10 -1.18 -4.76 -10.15
C GLN A 10 -2.54 -4.17 -10.59
N PRO A 11 -2.93 -2.96 -10.14
CA PRO A 11 -4.08 -2.26 -10.68
C PRO A 11 -3.91 -2.03 -12.19
N PRO A 12 -5.02 -1.93 -12.95
CA PRO A 12 -4.95 -1.58 -14.37
C PRO A 12 -4.09 -0.33 -14.59
N LEU A 13 -3.23 -0.35 -15.60
CA LEU A 13 -2.31 0.77 -15.87
C LEU A 13 -3.06 2.10 -16.05
N GLY A 14 -4.24 2.07 -16.71
CA GLY A 14 -5.08 3.26 -16.86
C GLY A 14 -5.58 3.84 -15.53
N LEU A 15 -5.70 3.04 -14.47
CA LEU A 15 -6.02 3.54 -13.14
C LEU A 15 -4.83 4.23 -12.48
N LEU A 16 -3.61 3.72 -12.70
CA LEU A 16 -2.39 4.37 -12.23
C LEU A 16 -2.16 5.70 -12.99
N GLU A 17 -2.41 5.72 -14.30
CA GLU A 17 -2.38 6.93 -15.13
C GLU A 17 -3.36 7.98 -14.61
N VAL A 18 -4.57 7.58 -14.20
CA VAL A 18 -5.56 8.49 -13.61
C VAL A 18 -5.05 9.15 -12.33
N LEU A 19 -4.29 8.45 -11.48
CA LEU A 19 -3.66 9.07 -10.30
C LEU A 19 -2.69 10.17 -10.73
N GLU A 20 -1.82 9.88 -11.71
CA GLU A 20 -0.84 10.85 -12.21
C GLU A 20 -1.49 12.06 -12.88
N GLU A 21 -2.53 11.83 -13.70
CA GLU A 21 -3.28 12.89 -14.37
C GLU A 21 -4.04 13.79 -13.39
N ALA A 22 -4.48 13.25 -12.25
CA ALA A 22 -5.06 14.03 -11.16
C ALA A 22 -4.01 14.84 -10.36
N GLY A 23 -2.75 14.85 -10.77
CA GLY A 23 -1.67 15.61 -10.14
C GLY A 23 -0.95 14.86 -9.01
N CYS A 24 -1.16 13.55 -8.89
CA CYS A 24 -0.50 12.73 -7.88
C CYS A 24 0.85 12.23 -8.39
N TYR A 25 1.80 12.04 -7.48
CA TYR A 25 3.02 11.29 -7.77
C TYR A 25 3.14 10.12 -6.79
N VAL A 26 3.22 8.89 -7.31
CA VAL A 26 3.38 7.68 -6.48
C VAL A 26 4.86 7.55 -6.12
N VAL A 27 5.18 7.70 -4.83
CA VAL A 27 6.57 7.69 -4.32
C VAL A 27 6.95 6.39 -3.63
N GLU A 28 5.97 5.56 -3.30
CA GLU A 28 6.13 4.26 -2.67
C GLU A 28 4.86 3.44 -2.88
N ASP A 29 4.99 2.13 -2.95
CA ASP A 29 3.91 1.22 -3.32
C ASP A 29 4.14 -0.20 -2.76
N ASP A 30 3.12 -1.06 -2.79
CA ASP A 30 3.24 -2.48 -2.48
C ASP A 30 3.02 -3.42 -3.69
N LEU A 31 2.94 -2.90 -4.92
CA LEU A 31 2.65 -3.66 -6.15
C LEU A 31 3.61 -4.84 -6.39
N MET A 32 4.86 -4.65 -5.99
CA MET A 32 5.95 -5.62 -6.18
C MET A 32 6.39 -6.22 -4.84
N LEU A 33 5.47 -6.39 -3.88
CA LEU A 33 5.77 -6.92 -2.55
C LEU A 33 6.58 -8.22 -2.61
N GLY A 34 6.27 -9.14 -3.53
CA GLY A 34 7.00 -10.40 -3.69
C GLY A 34 8.50 -10.23 -3.97
N TRP A 35 8.89 -9.14 -4.66
CA TRP A 35 10.28 -8.81 -4.96
C TRP A 35 10.96 -7.98 -3.87
N ARG A 36 10.17 -7.24 -3.08
CA ARG A 36 10.64 -6.36 -2.01
C ARG A 36 10.37 -6.93 -0.61
N TRP A 37 10.25 -8.26 -0.53
CA TRP A 37 9.84 -8.93 0.69
C TRP A 37 10.84 -8.72 1.82
N PHE A 38 12.11 -8.96 1.56
CA PHE A 38 13.18 -8.86 2.56
C PHE A 38 13.75 -7.45 2.64
N THR A 39 13.98 -6.98 3.86
CA THR A 39 14.55 -5.64 4.12
C THR A 39 16.08 -5.63 4.15
N ALA A 40 16.70 -6.81 4.10
CA ALA A 40 18.15 -7.01 4.06
C ALA A 40 18.49 -8.33 3.36
N ASP A 41 19.75 -8.52 3.00
CA ASP A 41 20.23 -9.76 2.39
C ASP A 41 20.08 -10.94 3.36
N VAL A 42 19.58 -12.07 2.84
CA VAL A 42 19.50 -13.32 3.59
C VAL A 42 20.91 -13.87 3.77
N ALA A 43 21.24 -14.28 5.00
CA ALA A 43 22.55 -14.85 5.32
C ALA A 43 22.84 -16.09 4.44
N GLY A 44 24.01 -16.11 3.80
CA GLY A 44 24.41 -17.15 2.85
C GLY A 44 25.11 -18.37 3.47
N ASP A 45 25.25 -18.42 4.79
CA ASP A 45 25.87 -19.51 5.54
C ASP A 45 24.82 -20.40 6.22
N GLY A 46 25.18 -21.65 6.54
CA GLY A 46 24.26 -22.59 7.23
C GLY A 46 23.24 -23.26 6.31
N ASP A 47 22.13 -23.73 6.87
CA ASP A 47 21.03 -24.34 6.10
C ASP A 47 20.19 -23.26 5.41
N PRO A 48 20.12 -23.23 4.06
CA PRO A 48 19.34 -22.24 3.32
C PRO A 48 17.86 -22.18 3.71
N PHE A 49 17.23 -23.29 4.08
CA PHE A 49 15.82 -23.29 4.46
C PHE A 49 15.59 -22.59 5.81
N GLU A 50 16.43 -22.87 6.80
CA GLU A 50 16.42 -22.15 8.08
C GLU A 50 16.68 -20.65 7.90
N ARG A 51 17.64 -20.27 7.04
CA ARG A 51 17.95 -18.87 6.76
C ARG A 51 16.78 -18.12 6.11
N LEU A 52 16.15 -18.73 5.11
CA LEU A 52 14.97 -18.16 4.45
C LEU A 52 13.78 -18.04 5.40
N ALA A 53 13.51 -19.08 6.22
CA ALA A 53 12.44 -19.04 7.20
C ALA A 53 12.66 -17.94 8.25
N ALA A 54 13.87 -17.83 8.78
CA ALA A 54 14.23 -16.79 9.75
C ALA A 54 14.12 -15.38 9.15
N ALA A 55 14.54 -15.19 7.89
CA ALA A 55 14.41 -13.91 7.19
C ALA A 55 12.93 -13.56 6.93
N TYR A 56 12.10 -14.53 6.54
CA TYR A 56 10.68 -14.31 6.30
C TYR A 56 9.93 -13.84 7.56
N VAL A 57 10.29 -14.38 8.72
CA VAL A 57 9.69 -14.04 10.01
C VAL A 57 10.23 -12.72 10.56
N ASN A 58 11.55 -12.49 10.49
CA ASN A 58 12.20 -11.41 11.25
C ASN A 58 12.69 -10.23 10.40
N GLN A 59 12.83 -10.39 9.08
CA GLN A 59 13.51 -9.46 8.18
C GLN A 59 12.70 -9.17 6.92
N ALA A 60 11.38 -9.04 7.07
CA ALA A 60 10.51 -8.78 5.94
C ALA A 60 9.52 -7.65 6.22
N VAL A 61 9.17 -6.94 5.16
CA VAL A 61 8.29 -5.77 5.23
C VAL A 61 6.90 -6.14 5.73
N PRO A 62 6.18 -5.20 6.36
CA PRO A 62 4.78 -5.40 6.74
C PRO A 62 3.91 -5.85 5.56
N SER A 63 3.03 -6.84 5.77
CA SER A 63 2.15 -7.36 4.71
C SER A 63 0.81 -7.87 5.22
N SER A 64 -0.26 -7.65 4.43
CA SER A 64 -1.61 -8.16 4.70
C SER A 64 -1.74 -9.67 4.67
N VAL A 65 -0.83 -10.37 3.99
CA VAL A 65 -0.82 -11.85 3.91
C VAL A 65 0.13 -12.50 4.90
N ARG A 66 0.84 -11.72 5.71
CA ARG A 66 1.68 -12.22 6.80
C ARG A 66 1.04 -11.90 8.14
N HIS A 67 1.18 -12.82 9.09
CA HIS A 67 0.73 -12.55 10.45
C HIS A 67 1.62 -11.50 11.10
N GLU A 68 1.02 -10.39 11.49
CA GLU A 68 1.67 -9.31 12.24
C GLU A 68 0.77 -8.86 13.38
N GLY A 69 1.38 -8.38 14.47
CA GLY A 69 0.64 -7.78 15.57
C GLY A 69 -0.20 -6.59 15.08
N ARG A 70 -1.40 -6.42 15.63
CA ARG A 70 -2.38 -5.40 15.15
C ARG A 70 -1.82 -3.98 15.10
N GLU A 71 -1.04 -3.59 16.11
CA GLU A 71 -0.44 -2.25 16.18
C GLU A 71 0.63 -2.04 15.09
N HIS A 72 1.36 -3.10 14.74
CA HIS A 72 2.45 -3.06 13.76
C HIS A 72 1.97 -2.71 12.36
N ARG A 73 0.74 -3.10 11.97
CA ARG A 73 0.22 -2.82 10.61
C ARG A 73 0.09 -1.32 10.34
N SER A 74 -0.62 -0.62 11.22
CA SER A 74 -0.79 0.83 11.08
C SER A 74 0.50 1.61 11.29
N ALA A 75 1.33 1.19 12.26
CA ALA A 75 2.62 1.82 12.53
C ALA A 75 3.59 1.66 11.34
N GLY A 76 3.62 0.47 10.72
CA GLY A 76 4.44 0.19 9.55
C GLY A 76 4.06 1.06 8.35
N LEU A 77 2.77 1.25 8.08
CA LEU A 77 2.31 2.15 7.02
C LEU A 77 2.65 3.62 7.32
N ILE A 78 2.46 4.08 8.55
CA ILE A 78 2.82 5.45 8.95
C ILE A 78 4.33 5.70 8.76
N GLU A 79 5.16 4.73 9.16
CA GLU A 79 6.61 4.81 8.96
C GLU A 79 6.97 4.80 7.47
N LYS A 80 6.31 3.96 6.67
CA LYS A 80 6.45 3.94 5.20
C LYS A 80 6.14 5.32 4.60
N VAL A 81 5.02 5.94 4.99
CA VAL A 81 4.62 7.29 4.54
C VAL A 81 5.68 8.33 4.90
N ARG A 82 6.15 8.34 6.15
CA ARG A 82 7.16 9.30 6.63
C ARG A 82 8.48 9.14 5.91
N ARG A 83 8.98 7.91 5.78
CA ARG A 83 10.23 7.61 5.07
C ARG A 83 10.18 8.03 3.60
N ALA A 84 9.05 7.79 2.94
CA ALA A 84 8.85 8.16 1.54
C ALA A 84 8.59 9.67 1.33
N GLY A 85 8.41 10.45 2.40
CA GLY A 85 8.02 11.86 2.31
C GLY A 85 6.65 12.06 1.66
N ALA A 86 5.77 11.07 1.76
CA ALA A 86 4.46 11.11 1.13
C ALA A 86 3.46 11.95 1.95
N GLN A 87 2.58 12.66 1.24
CA GLN A 87 1.56 13.53 1.85
C GLN A 87 0.21 12.82 2.05
N ALA A 88 0.01 11.65 1.44
CA ALA A 88 -1.24 10.89 1.51
C ALA A 88 -1.03 9.41 1.17
N VAL A 89 -2.02 8.60 1.51
CA VAL A 89 -2.13 7.18 1.14
C VAL A 89 -3.36 6.94 0.26
N VAL A 90 -3.19 6.24 -0.85
CA VAL A 90 -4.31 5.70 -1.64
C VAL A 90 -4.32 4.19 -1.44
N PHE A 91 -5.39 3.69 -0.82
CA PHE A 91 -5.63 2.27 -0.75
C PHE A 91 -6.22 1.79 -2.07
N MET A 92 -5.58 0.80 -2.69
CA MET A 92 -6.03 0.19 -3.94
C MET A 92 -6.22 -1.32 -3.76
N PRO A 93 -7.13 -1.79 -2.89
CA PRO A 93 -7.41 -3.22 -2.82
C PRO A 93 -8.14 -3.66 -4.09
N ALA A 94 -7.70 -4.78 -4.66
CA ALA A 94 -8.53 -5.47 -5.63
C ALA A 94 -9.87 -5.87 -4.98
N LYS A 95 -10.96 -5.82 -5.75
CA LYS A 95 -12.26 -6.29 -5.25
C LYS A 95 -12.16 -7.73 -4.78
N PHE A 96 -12.77 -8.00 -3.62
CA PHE A 96 -12.72 -9.30 -2.94
C PHE A 96 -11.33 -9.71 -2.43
N CYS A 97 -10.33 -8.83 -2.40
CA CYS A 97 -9.10 -9.10 -1.64
C CYS A 97 -9.37 -8.91 -0.15
N GLU A 98 -9.86 -9.96 0.54
CA GLU A 98 -10.17 -9.85 1.96
C GLU A 98 -8.95 -9.42 2.79
N PRO A 99 -7.73 -9.95 2.60
CA PRO A 99 -6.59 -9.52 3.40
C PRO A 99 -6.33 -8.01 3.33
N ALA A 100 -6.39 -7.41 2.14
CA ALA A 100 -6.21 -5.97 1.98
C ALA A 100 -7.36 -5.17 2.61
N LEU A 101 -8.61 -5.61 2.41
CA LEU A 101 -9.80 -4.94 2.96
C LEU A 101 -9.88 -5.03 4.50
N PHE A 102 -9.42 -6.14 5.10
CA PHE A 102 -9.30 -6.27 6.55
C PHE A 102 -8.22 -5.33 7.11
N ASP A 103 -7.06 -5.27 6.46
CA ASP A 103 -5.97 -4.39 6.87
C ASP A 103 -6.31 -2.91 6.72
N TYR A 104 -7.04 -2.55 5.67
CA TYR A 104 -7.53 -1.18 5.44
C TYR A 104 -8.24 -0.63 6.68
N VAL A 105 -9.10 -1.41 7.35
CA VAL A 105 -9.82 -0.97 8.55
C VAL A 105 -8.85 -0.53 9.66
N LEU A 106 -7.80 -1.32 9.91
CA LEU A 106 -6.81 -1.03 10.95
C LEU A 106 -5.87 0.12 10.55
N MET A 107 -5.44 0.13 9.29
CA MET A 107 -4.52 1.14 8.75
C MET A 107 -5.20 2.51 8.68
N LYS A 108 -6.44 2.58 8.17
CA LYS A 108 -7.29 3.78 8.16
C LYS A 108 -7.35 4.44 9.54
N GLN A 109 -7.70 3.67 10.57
CA GLN A 109 -7.78 4.21 11.94
C GLN A 109 -6.43 4.74 12.45
N GLY A 110 -5.31 4.17 12.00
CA GLY A 110 -3.97 4.67 12.30
C GLY A 110 -3.66 5.98 11.59
N LEU A 111 -3.95 6.07 10.29
CA LEU A 111 -3.74 7.27 9.49
C LEU A 111 -4.60 8.44 10.00
N GLU A 112 -5.86 8.20 10.34
CA GLU A 112 -6.76 9.20 10.94
C GLU A 112 -6.18 9.75 12.26
N ARG A 113 -5.69 8.87 13.14
CA ARG A 113 -5.02 9.29 14.39
C ARG A 113 -3.73 10.06 14.16
N ALA A 114 -3.03 9.78 13.06
CA ALA A 114 -1.78 10.44 12.67
C ALA A 114 -2.00 11.73 11.87
N GLY A 115 -3.24 12.06 11.51
CA GLY A 115 -3.56 13.21 10.64
C GLY A 115 -3.03 13.06 9.21
N ILE A 116 -2.95 11.82 8.69
CA ILE A 116 -2.49 11.55 7.32
C ILE A 116 -3.72 11.36 6.41
N PRO A 117 -3.90 12.20 5.38
CA PRO A 117 -4.96 12.05 4.39
C PRO A 117 -4.91 10.70 3.68
N HIS A 118 -6.08 10.12 3.44
CA HIS A 118 -6.19 8.86 2.72
C HIS A 118 -7.53 8.71 2.00
N MET A 119 -7.53 7.88 0.97
CA MET A 119 -8.74 7.44 0.27
C MET A 119 -8.64 5.97 -0.13
N ILE A 120 -9.76 5.35 -0.47
CA ILE A 120 -9.82 3.97 -0.98
C ILE A 120 -10.41 3.96 -2.39
N VAL A 121 -9.77 3.21 -3.28
CA VAL A 121 -10.18 2.96 -4.66
C VAL A 121 -10.12 1.45 -4.91
N GLU A 122 -11.26 0.78 -4.81
CA GLU A 122 -11.35 -0.63 -5.19
C GLU A 122 -11.27 -0.79 -6.72
N PHE A 123 -10.52 -1.78 -7.21
CA PHE A 123 -10.39 -2.04 -8.65
C PHE A 123 -10.73 -3.48 -9.03
N GLU A 124 -10.99 -3.69 -10.32
CA GLU A 124 -11.10 -5.01 -10.96
C GLU A 124 -10.00 -5.15 -12.02
N GLU A 125 -9.42 -6.33 -12.18
CA GLU A 125 -8.35 -6.61 -13.16
C GLU A 125 -8.70 -6.13 -14.57
N LYS A 126 -9.96 -6.26 -14.98
CA LYS A 126 -10.46 -5.90 -16.32
C LYS A 126 -11.20 -4.57 -16.36
N MET A 127 -11.00 -3.71 -15.37
CA MET A 127 -11.56 -2.36 -15.37
C MET A 127 -10.93 -1.53 -16.50
N TRP A 128 -11.78 -0.84 -17.27
CA TRP A 128 -11.35 -0.03 -18.43
C TRP A 128 -11.98 1.38 -18.45
N THR A 129 -12.94 1.64 -17.56
CA THR A 129 -13.59 2.95 -17.42
C THR A 129 -13.23 3.54 -16.08
N PHE A 130 -12.60 4.73 -16.07
CA PHE A 130 -12.08 5.35 -14.86
C PHE A 130 -12.64 6.75 -14.59
N GLU A 131 -13.63 7.23 -15.37
CA GLU A 131 -14.15 8.60 -15.28
C GLU A 131 -14.67 8.95 -13.88
N ARG A 132 -15.41 8.03 -13.25
CA ARG A 132 -15.87 8.21 -11.87
C ARG A 132 -14.70 8.28 -10.89
N THR A 133 -13.79 7.32 -10.98
CA THR A 133 -12.62 7.22 -10.10
C THR A 133 -11.71 8.43 -10.23
N ARG A 134 -11.55 8.95 -11.46
CA ARG A 134 -10.84 10.20 -11.74
C ARG A 134 -11.44 11.37 -10.96
N ASN A 135 -12.74 11.60 -11.07
CA ASN A 135 -13.40 12.69 -10.36
C ASN A 135 -13.25 12.57 -8.83
N GLU A 136 -13.32 11.34 -8.30
CA GLU A 136 -13.13 11.06 -6.86
C GLU A 136 -11.69 11.37 -6.41
N ILE A 137 -10.68 11.01 -7.21
CA ILE A 137 -9.26 11.30 -6.94
C ILE A 137 -8.98 12.80 -7.06
N GLU A 138 -9.46 13.46 -8.12
CA GLU A 138 -9.31 14.91 -8.31
C GLU A 138 -9.89 15.69 -7.12
N THR A 139 -11.10 15.32 -6.68
CA THR A 139 -11.72 15.92 -5.49
C THR A 139 -10.87 15.72 -4.23
N PHE A 140 -10.28 14.53 -4.06
CA PHE A 140 -9.39 14.25 -2.95
C PHE A 140 -8.12 15.11 -3.00
N VAL A 141 -7.47 15.20 -4.16
CA VAL A 141 -6.27 16.04 -4.35
C VAL A 141 -6.59 17.51 -4.09
N GLU A 142 -7.70 18.03 -4.63
CA GLU A 142 -8.15 19.39 -4.39
C GLU A 142 -8.36 19.66 -2.89
N SER A 143 -9.01 18.75 -2.15
CA SER A 143 -9.22 18.92 -0.71
C SER A 143 -7.91 19.07 0.08
N MET A 144 -6.84 18.40 -0.35
CA MET A 144 -5.53 18.50 0.28
C MET A 144 -4.78 19.80 -0.02
N LEU A 145 -5.13 20.51 -1.11
CA LEU A 145 -4.49 21.78 -1.48
C LEU A 145 -5.05 22.98 -0.69
N PHE A 146 -6.24 22.84 -0.11
CA PHE A 146 -6.96 23.92 0.58
C PHE A 146 -6.98 23.77 2.12
N GLU A 147 -6.25 22.80 2.67
CA GLU A 147 -6.00 22.63 4.11
C GLU A 147 -4.70 23.30 4.59
#